data_AF-A0A927HVG1-F1
#
_entry.id   AF-A0A927HVG1-F1
#
_cell.length_a   1.000
_cell.length_b   1.000
_cell.length_c   1.000
_cell.angle_alpha   90.00
_cell.angle_beta   90.00
_cell.angle_gamma   90.00
#
_symmetry.space_group_name_H-M   'P 1'
#
loop_
_entity.id
_entity.type
_entity.pdbx_description
1 polymer ?
#
loop_
_entity_poly.entity_id
_entity_poly.type
_entity_poly.pdbx_seq_one_letter_code
_entity_poly.pdbx_strand_id
1 'polypeptide(L)' 'MKYVGWVAPENIEQYYREADLVVVPSRWEGFAMVPLEAMSYGLPVISSDATSLPEAIKHRVTGYLFQK' A
#
# COMPACT_ATOMS: atom_id res chain seq x y z
N MET A 1 9.85 2.98 -15.88
CA MET A 1 8.95 2.04 -15.17
C MET A 1 9.57 0.65 -15.22
N LYS A 2 9.83 0.03 -14.07
CA LYS A 2 10.41 -1.31 -13.96
C LYS A 2 9.32 -2.27 -13.49
N TYR A 3 9.11 -3.37 -14.21
CA TYR A 3 8.23 -4.45 -13.77
C TYR A 3 9.08 -5.61 -13.26
N VAL A 4 8.85 -6.04 -12.02
CA VAL A 4 9.69 -7.03 -11.33
C VAL A 4 9.04 -8.41 -11.24
N GLY A 5 7.78 -8.55 -11.68
CA GLY A 5 7.05 -9.81 -11.60
C GLY A 5 6.78 -10.23 -10.16
N TRP A 6 6.73 -11.55 -9.95
CA TRP A 6 6.60 -12.14 -8.62
C TRP A 6 7.92 -12.00 -7.85
N VAL A 7 7.87 -11.35 -6.70
CA VAL A 7 9.01 -11.20 -5.79
C VAL A 7 8.78 -12.14 -4.62
N ALA A 8 9.77 -12.98 -4.31
CA ALA A 8 9.70 -13.85 -3.14
C ALA A 8 9.59 -13.03 -1.84
N PRO A 9 8.88 -13.53 -0.81
CA PRO A 9 8.70 -12.80 0.45
C PRO A 9 10.01 -12.34 1.09
N GLU A 10 11.07 -13.15 1.04
CA GLU A 10 12.38 -12.76 1.58
C GLU A 10 13.00 -11.54 0.90
N ASN A 11 12.57 -11.23 -0.32
CA ASN A 11 13.12 -10.16 -1.15
C ASN A 11 12.21 -8.93 -1.24
N ILE A 12 10.97 -8.96 -0.71
CA ILE A 12 10.04 -7.83 -0.85
C ILE A 12 10.48 -6.62 -0.02
N GLU A 13 11.17 -6.86 1.10
CA GLU A 13 11.56 -5.79 2.02
C GLU A 13 12.43 -4.72 1.37
N GLN A 14 13.29 -5.08 0.41
CA GLN A 14 14.16 -4.12 -0.28
C GLN A 14 13.32 -3.10 -1.04
N TYR A 15 12.21 -3.53 -1.63
CA TYR A 15 11.31 -2.65 -2.39
C TYR A 15 10.57 -1.68 -1.49
N TYR A 16 10.13 -2.14 -0.30
CA TYR A 16 9.53 -1.23 0.67
C TYR A 16 10.56 -0.24 1.22
N ARG A 17 11.79 -0.68 1.52
CA ARG A 17 12.84 0.22 2.05
C ARG A 17 13.32 1.27 1.06
N GLU A 18 13.30 0.96 -0.23
CA GLU A 18 13.71 1.88 -1.31
C GLU A 18 12.58 2.77 -1.82
N ALA A 19 11.32 2.45 -1.50
CA ALA A 19 10.17 3.23 -1.95
C ALA A 19 9.97 4.50 -1.12
N ASP A 20 9.53 5.58 -1.78
CA ASP A 20 9.08 6.80 -1.09
C ASP A 20 7.59 6.74 -0.71
N LEU A 21 6.80 5.92 -1.42
CA LEU A 21 5.36 5.72 -1.21
C LEU A 21 4.88 4.44 -1.90
N VAL A 22 3.68 3.96 -1.50
CA VAL A 22 3.02 2.80 -2.14
C VAL A 22 1.64 3.20 -2.65
N VAL A 23 1.29 2.75 -3.86
CA VAL A 23 -0.02 3.00 -4.47
C VAL A 23 -0.80 1.69 -4.58
N VAL A 24 -1.99 1.64 -3.98
CA VAL A 24 -2.89 0.48 -3.96
C VAL A 24 -4.26 0.88 -4.54
N PRO A 25 -4.41 0.89 -5.87
CA PRO A 25 -5.66 1.31 -6.53
C PRO A 25 -6.71 0.19 -6.58
N SER A 26 -6.76 -0.66 -5.56
CA SER A 26 -7.66 -1.83 -5.49
C SER A 26 -9.13 -1.40 -5.58
N ARG A 27 -9.98 -2.13 -6.31
CA ARG A 27 -11.43 -1.87 -6.33
C ARG A 27 -12.20 -2.64 -5.26
N TRP A 28 -11.55 -3.64 -4.67
CA TRP A 28 -12.02 -4.47 -3.58
C TRP A 28 -10.79 -5.03 -2.88
N GLU A 29 -10.80 -4.99 -1.56
CA GLU A 29 -9.69 -5.45 -0.73
C GLU A 29 -10.26 -6.20 0.47
N GLY A 30 -9.63 -7.33 0.83
CA GLY A 30 -10.09 -8.14 1.95
C GLY A 30 -9.69 -7.51 3.28
N PHE A 31 -8.39 -7.53 3.57
CA PHE A 31 -7.85 -7.14 4.89
C PHE A 31 -6.81 -6.01 4.82
N ALA A 32 -6.58 -5.43 3.65
CA ALA A 32 -5.60 -4.36 3.44
C ALA A 32 -4.17 -4.74 3.88
N MET A 33 -3.76 -5.99 3.65
CA MET A 33 -2.41 -6.47 4.01
C MET A 33 -1.30 -5.65 3.35
N VAL A 34 -1.41 -5.35 2.06
CA VAL A 34 -0.40 -4.57 1.33
C VAL A 34 -0.23 -3.15 1.90
N PRO A 35 -1.31 -2.36 2.13
CA PRO A 35 -1.20 -1.10 2.86
C PRO A 35 -0.58 -1.21 4.25
N LEU A 36 -0.98 -2.21 5.04
CA LEU A 36 -0.48 -2.38 6.41
C LEU A 36 1.01 -2.74 6.43
N GLU A 37 1.45 -3.60 5.53
CA GLU A 37 2.86 -3.91 5.33
C GLU A 37 3.65 -2.66 4.95
N ALA A 38 3.20 -1.91 3.92
CA ALA A 38 3.85 -0.68 3.50
C ALA A 38 3.97 0.34 4.66
N MET A 39 2.88 0.54 5.41
CA MET A 39 2.85 1.43 6.57
C MET A 39 3.79 0.96 7.69
N SER A 40 4.02 -0.35 7.85
CA SER A 40 4.98 -0.88 8.83
C SER A 40 6.44 -0.50 8.51
N TYR A 41 6.75 -0.21 7.24
CA TYR A 41 8.03 0.34 6.80
C TYR A 41 8.06 1.88 6.85
N GLY A 42 7.01 2.54 7.37
CA GLY A 42 6.91 3.99 7.44
C GLY A 42 6.51 4.65 6.12
N LEU A 43 6.03 3.89 5.14
CA LEU A 43 5.65 4.42 3.84
C LEU A 43 4.25 5.00 3.86
N PRO A 44 4.05 6.22 3.31
CA PRO A 44 2.71 6.72 3.04
C PRO A 44 2.04 5.89 1.93
N VAL A 45 0.74 5.60 2.10
CA VAL A 45 -0.03 4.80 1.13
C VAL A 45 -1.07 5.65 0.41
N ILE A 46 -1.09 5.61 -0.92
CA ILE A 46 -2.17 6.18 -1.73
C ILE A 46 -3.08 5.03 -2.16
N SER A 47 -4.34 5.07 -1.74
CA SER A 47 -5.28 3.97 -1.97
C SER A 47 -6.64 4.49 -2.41
N SER A 48 -7.43 3.63 -3.06
CA SER A 48 -8.87 3.89 -3.21
C SER A 48 -9.56 3.82 -1.84
N ASP A 49 -10.77 4.35 -1.75
CA ASP A 49 -11.67 4.24 -0.60
C ASP A 49 -12.47 2.92 -0.55
N ALA A 50 -11.98 1.87 -1.19
CA ALA A 50 -12.69 0.59 -1.30
C ALA A 50 -12.59 -0.30 -0.06
N THR A 51 -13.72 -0.89 0.32
CA THR A 51 -13.84 -1.97 1.34
C THR A 51 -13.07 -1.67 2.62
N SER A 52 -12.00 -2.41 2.95
CA SER A 52 -11.25 -2.30 4.20
C SER A 52 -10.11 -1.26 4.16
N LEU A 53 -9.85 -0.64 3.01
CA LEU A 53 -8.75 0.33 2.84
C LEU A 53 -8.96 1.60 3.69
N PRO A 54 -10.16 2.18 3.82
CA PRO A 54 -10.41 3.32 4.70
C PRO A 54 -10.22 3.03 6.19
N GLU A 55 -10.32 1.76 6.61
CA GLU A 55 -10.13 1.35 8.00
C GLU A 55 -8.63 1.30 8.35
N ALA A 56 -7.79 0.88 7.40
CA ALA A 56 -6.34 0.80 7.59
C ALA A 56 -5.65 2.17 7.44
N ILE A 57 -6.13 3.03 6.53
CA ILE A 57 -5.44 4.26 6.14
C ILE A 57 -6.17 5.49 6.70
N LYS A 58 -5.45 6.30 7.48
CA LYS A 58 -5.95 7.60 7.92
C LYS A 58 -5.66 8.65 6.86
N HIS A 59 -6.71 9.09 6.18
CA HIS A 59 -6.62 10.10 5.12
C HIS A 59 -5.86 11.36 5.59
N ARG A 60 -4.87 11.79 4.80
CA ARG A 60 -3.94 12.90 5.06
C ARG A 60 -3.07 12.79 6.31
N VAL A 61 -3.04 11.62 6.95
CA VAL A 61 -2.17 11.36 8.11
C VAL A 61 -1.17 10.26 7.81
N THR A 62 -1.64 9.06 7.44
CA THR A 62 -0.77 7.93 7.08
C THR A 62 -0.75 7.68 5.58
N GLY A 63 -1.54 8.43 4.81
CA GLY A 63 -1.71 8.21 3.39
C GLY A 63 -2.79 9.09 2.78
N TYR A 64 -3.14 8.81 1.53
CA TYR A 64 -4.21 9.48 0.79
C TYR A 64 -5.25 8.45 0.34
N LEU A 65 -6.52 8.83 0.43
CA LEU A 65 -7.65 8.03 -0.04
C LEU A 65 -8.33 8.78 -1.19
N PHE A 66 -8.58 8.10 -2.31
CA PHE A 66 -9.33 8.63 -3.46
C PHE A 66 -10.58 7.81 -3.73
N GLN A 67 -11.60 8.45 -4.29
CA GLN A 67 -12.86 7.79 -4.63
C GLN A 67 -12.65 6.80 -5.78
N LYS A 68 -13.08 5.55 -5.60
CA LYS A 68 -13.01 4.52 -6.65
C LYS A 68 -14.03 4.70 -7.79
#